data_AF-A0A2J6WX64-F1
#
_entry.id   AF-A0A2J6WX64-F1
#
_cell.length_a   1.000
_cell.length_b   1.000
_cell.length_c   1.000
_cell.angle_alpha   90.00
_cell.angle_beta   90.00
_cell.angle_gamma   90.00
#
_symmetry.space_group_name_H-M   'P 1'
#
loop_
_entity.id
_entity.type
_entity.pdbx_description
1 polymer ?
#
loop_
_entity_poly.entity_id
_entity_poly.type
_entity_poly.pdbx_seq_one_letter_code
_entity_poly.pdbx_strand_id
1 'polypeptide(L)'
;GRVTPWWLPTIGEAIRQRIPVVAVSRAGVGGLGDEFGFVGAYHDLRKLGVIFAHDLSGIKARLKLMAALAVARSPAELRTLFR
;
A
#
# COMPACT_ATOMS: atom_id res chain seq x y z
N GLY A 1 5.81 3.90 -6.91
CA GLY A 1 5.59 2.84 -5.90
C GLY A 1 6.01 1.53 -6.50
N ARG A 2 7.28 1.18 -6.31
CA ARG A 2 7.86 -0.10 -6.72
C ARG A 2 8.73 -0.57 -5.57
N VAL A 3 8.81 -1.87 -5.38
CA VAL A 3 9.77 -2.52 -4.50
C VAL A 3 10.58 -3.49 -5.34
N THR A 4 11.77 -3.86 -4.89
CA THR A 4 12.54 -4.90 -5.55
C THR A 4 11.81 -6.25 -5.43
N PRO A 5 11.90 -7.15 -6.43
CA PRO A 5 11.08 -8.37 -6.49
C PRO A 5 11.14 -9.27 -5.25
N TRP A 6 12.30 -9.32 -4.57
CA TRP A 6 12.48 -10.15 -3.38
C TRP A 6 11.68 -9.68 -2.15
N TRP A 7 11.08 -8.48 -2.17
CA TRP A 7 10.15 -8.05 -1.13
C TRP A 7 8.75 -8.63 -1.30
N LEU A 8 8.38 -9.11 -2.51
CA LEU A 8 7.02 -9.58 -2.77
C LEU A 8 6.60 -10.78 -1.89
N PRO A 9 7.45 -11.80 -1.66
CA PRO A 9 7.10 -12.89 -0.75
C PRO A 9 6.81 -12.40 0.67
N THR A 10 7.68 -11.53 1.21
CA THR A 10 7.54 -10.99 2.58
C THR A 10 6.33 -10.09 2.74
N ILE A 11 6.04 -9.23 1.74
CA ILE A 11 4.82 -8.41 1.73
C ILE A 11 3.57 -9.30 1.66
N GLY A 12 3.60 -10.32 0.79
CA GLY A 12 2.53 -11.31 0.70
C GLY A 12 2.29 -12.02 2.03
N GLU A 13 3.35 -12.44 2.69
CA GLU A 13 3.30 -13.07 4.02
C GLU A 13 2.59 -12.17 5.05
N ALA A 14 3.04 -10.92 5.16
CA ALA A 14 2.44 -9.95 6.09
C ALA A 14 0.94 -9.79 5.83
N ILE A 15 0.53 -9.68 4.57
CA ILE A 15 -0.89 -9.54 4.20
C ILE A 15 -1.68 -10.82 4.53
N ARG A 16 -1.13 -12.01 4.29
CA ARG A 16 -1.76 -13.28 4.69
C ARG A 16 -1.94 -13.38 6.20
N GLN A 17 -1.01 -12.83 6.97
CA GLN A 17 -1.10 -12.71 8.44
C GLN A 17 -2.02 -11.56 8.89
N ARG A 18 -2.76 -10.94 7.96
CA ARG A 18 -3.70 -9.82 8.22
C ARG A 18 -3.00 -8.56 8.73
N ILE A 19 -1.72 -8.38 8.45
CA ILE A 19 -0.98 -7.16 8.74
C ILE A 19 -1.21 -6.17 7.59
N PRO A 20 -1.78 -4.97 7.85
CA PRO A 20 -2.01 -3.99 6.80
C PRO A 20 -0.70 -3.42 6.25
N VAL A 21 -0.55 -3.42 4.93
CA VAL A 21 0.59 -2.82 4.23
C VAL A 21 0.09 -1.64 3.41
N VAL A 22 0.63 -0.45 3.70
CA VAL A 22 0.32 0.79 2.99
C VAL A 22 1.56 1.28 2.25
N ALA A 23 1.42 1.56 0.95
CA ALA A 23 2.47 2.09 0.10
C ALA A 23 2.22 3.55 -0.26
N VAL A 24 3.29 4.35 -0.21
CA VAL A 24 3.33 5.75 -0.67
C VAL A 24 4.37 5.92 -1.77
N SER A 25 4.25 6.99 -2.56
CA SER A 25 5.32 7.41 -3.47
C SER A 25 6.37 8.24 -2.71
N ARG A 26 7.66 8.02 -3.02
CA ARG A 26 8.75 8.89 -2.54
C ARG A 26 8.88 10.18 -3.35
N ALA A 27 8.32 10.21 -4.57
CA ALA A 27 8.53 11.29 -5.53
C ALA A 27 7.80 12.60 -5.15
N GLY A 28 6.93 12.58 -4.13
CA GLY A 28 6.19 13.76 -3.65
C GLY A 28 5.06 14.22 -4.57
N VAL A 29 5.17 13.95 -5.88
CA VAL A 29 4.17 14.24 -6.92
C VAL A 29 4.08 13.08 -7.91
N GLY A 30 2.94 12.96 -8.59
CA GLY A 30 2.70 11.97 -9.64
C GLY A 30 2.03 10.68 -9.17
N GLY A 31 1.30 10.04 -10.10
CA GLY A 31 0.54 8.83 -9.85
C GLY A 31 1.40 7.57 -9.68
N LEU A 32 0.83 6.55 -9.05
CA LEU A 32 1.42 5.23 -8.98
C LEU A 32 1.02 4.44 -10.23
N GLY A 33 1.70 4.70 -11.34
CA GLY A 33 1.52 4.00 -12.61
C GLY A 33 2.44 2.79 -12.78
N ASP A 34 2.01 1.85 -13.61
CA ASP A 34 2.78 0.66 -14.00
C ASP A 34 2.50 0.28 -15.46
N GLU A 35 2.74 1.24 -16.35
CA GLU A 35 2.54 1.09 -17.81
C GLU A 35 3.43 0.01 -18.42
N PHE A 36 4.56 -0.27 -17.78
CA PHE A 36 5.59 -1.20 -18.27
C PHE A 36 5.55 -2.57 -17.59
N GLY A 37 4.70 -2.77 -16.57
CA GLY A 37 4.49 -4.07 -15.92
C GLY A 37 5.74 -4.67 -15.26
N PHE A 38 6.58 -3.85 -14.63
CA PHE A 38 7.79 -4.35 -13.97
C PHE A 38 7.44 -5.19 -12.74
N VAL A 39 8.15 -6.31 -12.53
CA VAL A 39 7.96 -7.12 -11.34
C VAL A 39 8.20 -6.29 -10.07
N GLY A 40 7.25 -6.34 -9.15
CA GLY A 40 7.26 -5.57 -7.90
C GLY A 40 6.78 -4.12 -8.05
N ALA A 41 6.21 -3.78 -9.20
CA ALA A 41 5.54 -2.50 -9.42
C ALA A 41 4.06 -2.55 -8.99
N TYR A 42 3.33 -1.48 -9.35
CA TYR A 42 1.99 -1.21 -8.85
C TYR A 42 1.04 -2.40 -9.01
N HIS A 43 1.06 -3.07 -10.17
CA HIS A 43 0.12 -4.14 -10.45
C HIS A 43 0.31 -5.34 -9.52
N ASP A 44 1.55 -5.74 -9.26
CA ASP A 44 1.88 -6.84 -8.35
C ASP A 44 1.51 -6.51 -6.91
N LEU A 45 1.86 -5.32 -6.44
CA LEU A 45 1.53 -4.86 -5.10
C LEU A 45 0.00 -4.76 -4.90
N ARG A 46 -0.73 -4.28 -5.92
CA ARG A 46 -2.20 -4.26 -5.90
C ARG A 46 -2.79 -5.67 -5.83
N LYS A 47 -2.25 -6.62 -6.60
CA LYS A 47 -2.67 -8.04 -6.56
C LYS A 47 -2.44 -8.66 -5.19
N LEU A 48 -1.32 -8.35 -4.53
CA LEU A 48 -1.03 -8.79 -3.16
C LEU A 48 -1.99 -8.18 -2.13
N GLY A 49 -2.68 -7.10 -2.46
CA GLY A 49 -3.65 -6.45 -1.59
C GLY A 49 -3.08 -5.28 -0.78
N VAL A 50 -1.93 -4.74 -1.21
CA VAL A 50 -1.33 -3.50 -0.68
C VAL A 50 -2.29 -2.33 -0.86
N ILE A 51 -2.39 -1.48 0.16
CA ILE A 51 -3.19 -0.27 0.16
C ILE A 51 -2.32 0.87 -0.36
N PHE A 52 -2.85 1.70 -1.27
CA PHE A 52 -2.10 2.83 -1.82
C PHE A 52 -2.58 4.15 -1.23
N ALA A 53 -1.64 4.93 -0.71
CA ALA A 53 -1.87 6.28 -0.21
C ALA A 53 -1.33 7.28 -1.24
N HIS A 54 -2.03 7.41 -2.36
CA HIS A 54 -1.56 8.09 -3.59
C HIS A 54 -0.98 9.47 -3.35
N ASP A 55 -1.73 10.36 -2.68
CA ASP A 55 -1.39 11.78 -2.52
C ASP A 55 -0.84 12.13 -1.13
N LEU A 56 -0.46 11.12 -0.35
CA LEU A 56 0.06 11.33 1.00
C LEU A 56 1.57 11.13 1.05
N SER A 57 2.25 12.04 1.76
CA SER A 57 3.61 11.79 2.21
C SER A 57 3.62 10.60 3.17
N GLY A 58 4.78 9.95 3.33
CA GLY A 58 4.93 8.82 4.26
C GLY A 58 4.48 9.16 5.68
N ILE A 59 4.74 10.38 6.16
CA ILE A 59 4.31 10.84 7.48
C ILE A 59 2.78 10.96 7.55
N LYS A 60 2.15 11.59 6.56
CA LYS A 60 0.68 11.73 6.51
C LYS A 60 -0.02 10.38 6.40
N ALA A 61 0.53 9.47 5.58
CA ALA A 61 0.00 8.11 5.44
C ALA A 61 0.13 7.31 6.74
N ARG A 62 1.24 7.46 7.48
CA ARG A 62 1.43 6.83 8.79
C ARG A 62 0.41 7.32 9.81
N LEU A 63 0.18 8.63 9.90
CA LEU A 63 -0.84 9.20 10.79
C LEU A 63 -2.24 8.72 10.42
N LYS A 64 -2.58 8.76 9.12
CA LYS A 64 -3.86 8.25 8.62
C LYS A 64 -4.04 6.76 8.94
N LEU A 65 -3.00 5.95 8.83
CA LEU A 65 -3.04 4.53 9.18
C LEU A 65 -3.32 4.32 10.66
N MET A 66 -2.64 5.07 11.55
CA MET A 66 -2.87 4.99 12.99
C MET A 66 -4.33 5.31 13.35
N ALA A 67 -4.90 6.39 12.78
CA ALA A 67 -6.29 6.75 12.99
C ALA A 67 -7.26 5.73 12.39
N ALA A 68 -6.99 5.25 11.18
CA ALA A 68 -7.83 4.29 10.47
C ALA A 68 -7.90 2.95 11.20
N LEU A 69 -6.79 2.47 11.79
CA LEU A 69 -6.76 1.25 12.60
C LEU A 69 -7.62 1.35 13.87
N ALA A 70 -7.85 2.55 14.40
CA ALA A 70 -8.69 2.74 15.59
C ALA A 70 -10.19 2.58 15.28
N VAL A 71 -10.62 2.84 14.05
CA VAL A 71 -12.04 2.86 13.66
C VAL A 71 -12.43 1.69 12.75
N ALA A 72 -11.52 1.22 11.90
CA ALA A 72 -11.82 0.17 10.94
C ALA A 72 -12.09 -1.16 11.64
N ARG A 73 -13.23 -1.77 11.32
CA ARG A 73 -13.66 -3.09 11.83
C ARG A 73 -13.27 -4.23 10.90
N SER A 74 -12.82 -3.92 9.68
CA SER A 74 -12.40 -4.93 8.71
C SER A 74 -11.30 -4.43 7.77
N PRO A 75 -10.52 -5.33 7.13
CA PRO A 75 -9.57 -4.95 6.10
C PRO A 75 -10.20 -4.23 4.90
N ALA A 76 -11.46 -4.52 4.59
CA ALA A 76 -12.20 -3.84 3.52
C ALA A 76 -12.50 -2.39 3.88
N GLU A 77 -12.94 -2.15 5.12
CA GLU A 77 -13.18 -0.80 5.64
C GLU A 77 -11.88 0.01 5.71
N LEU A 78 -10.79 -0.62 6.19
CA LEU A 78 -9.47 0.02 6.20
C LEU A 78 -9.05 0.46 4.80
N ARG A 79 -9.29 -0.37 3.76
CA ARG A 79 -9.02 0.00 2.37
C ARG A 79 -9.86 1.19 1.91
N THR A 80 -11.14 1.23 2.26
CA THR A 80 -12.04 2.35 1.91
C THR A 80 -11.57 3.67 2.51
N LEU A 81 -11.01 3.64 3.72
CA LEU A 81 -10.47 4.85 4.35
C LEU A 81 -9.29 5.46 3.57
N PHE A 82 -8.60 4.70 2.72
CA PHE A 82 -7.48 5.15 1.89
C PHE A 82 -7.84 5.43 0.43
N ARG A 83 -9.10 5.25 0.04
CA ARG A 83 -9.60 5.75 -1.25
C ARG A 83 -9.72 7.26 -1.27
#